data_AF-A0A7S4HMK0-F1
#
_entry.id   AF-A0A7S4HMK0-F1
#
_cell.length_a   1.000
_cell.length_b   1.000
_cell.length_c   1.000
_cell.angle_alpha   90.00
_cell.angle_beta   90.00
_cell.angle_gamma   90.00
#
_symmetry.space_group_name_H-M   'P 1'
#
loop_
_entity.id
_entity.type
_entity.pdbx_description
1 polymer ?
#
loop_
_entity_poly.entity_id
_entity_poly.type
_entity_poly.pdbx_seq_one_letter_code
_entity_poly.pdbx_strand_id
1 'polypeptide(L)'
;LVEQLLPELEGFISSKRNIHELPPMESRNRLENAICEFFQCIASLYEHPMMILLDDIQWASDTSMFLIKSLIKNTKALFVFCFRVDISNRNIPIQLLREEVENTPEYTCFISLKGLSLEDVQDLTADMMGCKANTIEDLALVLHSKTKGNPLFL
;
A
#
# COMPACT_ATOMS: atom_id res chain seq x y z
N LEU A 1 0.16 22.95 -6.46
CA LEU A 1 1.14 22.33 -5.53
C LEU A 1 1.28 20.83 -5.81
N VAL A 2 0.21 20.03 -5.71
CA VAL A 2 0.28 18.59 -6.01
C VAL A 2 0.66 18.31 -7.49
N GLU A 3 0.30 19.20 -8.42
CA GLU A 3 0.71 19.13 -9.84
C GLU A 3 2.23 19.14 -10.07
N GLN A 4 3.02 19.65 -9.11
CA GLN A 4 4.49 19.64 -9.19
C GLN A 4 5.05 18.23 -9.00
N LEU A 5 4.26 17.34 -8.38
CA LEU A 5 4.59 15.94 -8.16
C LEU A 5 3.92 15.02 -9.19
N LEU A 6 2.75 15.42 -9.69
CA LEU A 6 1.94 14.68 -10.66
C LEU A 6 1.60 15.60 -11.83
N PRO A 7 2.50 15.72 -12.84
CA PRO A 7 2.29 16.57 -14.01
C PRO A 7 0.99 16.29 -14.75
N GLU A 8 0.48 15.06 -14.65
CA GLU A 8 -0.78 14.62 -15.24
C GLU A 8 -1.99 15.40 -14.71
N LEU A 9 -1.87 16.00 -13.52
CA LEU A 9 -2.91 16.82 -12.90
C LEU A 9 -2.98 18.25 -13.46
N GLU A 10 -2.00 18.70 -14.24
CA GLU A 10 -1.93 20.08 -14.73
C GLU A 10 -3.16 20.46 -15.58
N GLY A 11 -3.72 19.50 -16.33
CA GLY A 11 -4.92 19.71 -17.15
C GLY A 11 -6.23 19.85 -16.37
N PHE A 12 -6.25 19.47 -15.09
CA PHE A 12 -7.46 19.52 -14.24
C PHE A 12 -7.52 20.78 -13.37
N ILE A 13 -6.44 21.55 -13.30
CA ILE A 13 -6.32 22.72 -12.43
C ILE A 13 -6.39 23.99 -13.28
N SER A 14 -7.50 24.73 -13.13
CA SER A 14 -7.80 25.90 -13.97
C SER A 14 -7.06 27.18 -13.57
N SER A 15 -6.33 27.22 -12.44
CA SER A 15 -5.64 28.43 -11.99
C SER A 15 -4.23 28.15 -11.46
N LYS A 16 -3.22 28.66 -12.19
CA LYS A 16 -1.84 28.77 -11.67
C LYS A 16 -1.81 29.92 -10.67
N ARG A 17 -1.80 29.58 -9.38
CA ARG A 17 -1.61 30.56 -8.30
C ARG A 17 -0.12 30.87 -8.18
N ASN A 18 0.24 32.14 -8.01
CA ASN A 18 1.63 32.53 -7.77
C ASN A 18 2.04 31.98 -6.38
N ILE A 19 2.92 30.99 -6.36
CA ILE A 19 3.36 30.34 -5.12
C ILE A 19 4.54 31.14 -4.58
N HIS A 20 4.38 31.77 -3.41
CA HIS A 20 5.50 32.41 -2.72
C HIS A 20 6.53 31.35 -2.32
N GLU A 21 7.81 31.64 -2.57
CA GLU A 21 8.93 30.85 -2.06
C GLU A 21 8.93 30.93 -0.53
N LEU A 22 8.89 29.78 0.12
CA LEU A 22 8.99 29.66 1.57
C LEU A 22 10.30 28.95 1.93
N PRO A 23 10.87 29.23 3.11
CA PRO A 23 11.92 28.41 3.71
C PRO A 23 11.66 26.90 3.59
N PRO A 24 12.71 26.05 3.51
CA PRO A 24 12.56 24.62 3.21
C PRO A 24 11.55 23.86 4.09
N MET A 25 11.55 24.10 5.41
CA MET A 25 10.59 23.47 6.33
C MET A 25 9.14 23.86 6.06
N GLU A 26 8.90 25.15 5.82
CA GLU A 26 7.56 25.68 5.57
C GLU A 26 7.04 25.23 4.20
N SER A 27 7.91 25.19 3.20
CA SER A 27 7.61 24.61 1.88
C SER A 27 7.21 23.13 2.00
N ARG A 28 7.90 22.35 2.83
CA ARG A 28 7.56 20.94 3.10
C ARG A 28 6.19 20.80 3.78
N ASN A 29 5.94 21.53 4.86
CA ASN A 29 4.65 21.48 5.57
C ASN A 29 3.49 21.87 4.64
N ARG A 30 3.70 22.89 3.78
CA ARG A 30 2.71 23.31 2.79
C ARG A 30 2.41 22.21 1.77
N LEU A 31 3.44 21.47 1.32
CA LEU A 31 3.26 20.34 0.41
C LEU A 31 2.52 19.18 1.10
N GLU A 32 2.90 18.82 2.32
CA GLU A 32 2.24 17.76 3.10
C GLU A 32 0.74 18.08 3.31
N ASN A 33 0.42 19.32 3.69
CA ASN A 33 -0.97 19.78 3.83
C ASN A 33 -1.72 19.71 2.50
N ALA A 34 -1.12 20.18 1.41
CA ALA A 34 -1.75 20.16 0.08
C ALA A 34 -2.06 18.72 -0.38
N ILE A 35 -1.18 17.75 -0.07
CA ILE A 35 -1.44 16.34 -0.36
C ILE A 35 -2.61 15.82 0.49
N CYS A 36 -2.65 16.14 1.78
CA CYS A 36 -3.76 15.74 2.65
C CYS A 36 -5.10 16.33 2.18
N GLU A 37 -5.14 17.62 1.88
CA GLU A 37 -6.33 18.30 1.35
C GLU A 37 -6.79 17.69 0.03
N PHE A 38 -5.86 17.32 -0.85
CA PHE A 38 -6.16 16.67 -2.11
C PHE A 38 -6.88 15.33 -1.90
N PHE A 39 -6.33 14.45 -1.06
CA PHE A 39 -6.97 13.15 -0.76
C PHE A 39 -8.29 13.30 0.00
N GLN A 40 -8.38 14.26 0.93
CA GLN A 40 -9.63 14.59 1.61
C GLN A 40 -10.71 15.06 0.63
N CYS A 41 -10.34 15.92 -0.32
CA CYS A 41 -11.25 16.41 -1.36
C CYS A 41 -11.78 15.22 -2.16
N ILE A 42 -10.91 14.33 -2.65
CA ILE A 42 -11.34 13.15 -3.39
C ILE A 42 -12.23 12.24 -2.53
N ALA A 43 -11.89 12.03 -1.25
CA ALA A 43 -12.68 11.21 -0.34
C ALA A 43 -14.08 11.81 -0.08
N SER A 44 -14.23 13.13 -0.21
CA SER A 44 -15.52 13.81 -0.06
C SER A 44 -16.38 13.82 -1.33
N LEU A 45 -15.80 13.52 -2.50
CA LEU A 45 -16.52 13.55 -3.79
C LEU A 45 -17.51 12.39 -3.97
N TYR A 46 -17.34 11.31 -3.21
CA TYR A 46 -18.13 10.09 -3.37
C TYR A 46 -18.80 9.71 -2.04
N GLU A 47 -20.03 9.17 -2.12
CA GLU A 47 -20.73 8.66 -0.93
C GLU A 47 -20.08 7.37 -0.37
N HIS A 48 -19.31 6.66 -1.20
CA HIS A 48 -18.65 5.42 -0.82
C HIS A 48 -17.27 5.68 -0.18
N PRO A 49 -16.86 4.84 0.80
CA PRO A 49 -15.56 4.99 1.43
C PRO A 49 -14.42 4.78 0.43
N MET A 50 -13.46 5.70 0.43
CA MET A 50 -12.22 5.58 -0.34
C MET A 50 -11.33 4.49 0.25
N MET A 51 -10.63 3.74 -0.61
CA MET A 51 -9.52 2.86 -0.21
C MET A 51 -8.22 3.39 -0.79
N ILE A 52 -7.17 3.45 0.04
CA ILE A 52 -5.81 3.80 -0.37
C ILE A 52 -4.92 2.58 -0.12
N LEU A 53 -4.44 1.97 -1.21
CA LEU A 53 -3.49 0.85 -1.18
C LEU A 53 -2.08 1.38 -1.40
N LEU A 54 -1.17 1.08 -0.48
CA LEU A 54 0.24 1.42 -0.57
C LEU A 54 1.07 0.14 -0.53
N ASP A 55 1.68 -0.18 -1.67
CA ASP A 55 2.53 -1.35 -1.83
C ASP A 55 4.00 -1.04 -1.49
N ASP A 56 4.73 -2.09 -1.14
CA ASP A 56 6.15 -2.06 -0.79
C ASP A 56 6.57 -0.93 0.19
N ILE A 57 5.76 -0.66 1.22
CA ILE A 57 6.00 0.45 2.17
C ILE A 57 7.31 0.31 2.95
N GLN A 58 7.97 -0.86 2.92
CA GLN A 58 9.32 -1.02 3.46
C GLN A 58 10.36 -0.08 2.82
N TRP A 59 10.11 0.47 1.62
CA TRP A 59 11.01 1.42 0.95
C TRP A 59 10.72 2.88 1.31
N ALA A 60 9.69 3.16 2.09
CA ALA A 60 9.32 4.51 2.47
C ALA A 60 10.40 5.17 3.33
N SER A 61 10.79 6.39 2.96
CA SER A 61 11.66 7.23 3.80
C SER A 61 10.92 7.70 5.06
N ASP A 62 11.64 8.18 6.07
CA ASP A 62 11.04 8.76 7.27
C ASP A 62 10.08 9.91 6.94
N THR A 63 10.43 10.73 5.93
CA THR A 63 9.59 11.84 5.46
C THR A 63 8.29 11.34 4.83
N SER A 64 8.37 10.27 4.03
CA SER A 64 7.19 9.61 3.47
C SER A 64 6.28 9.06 4.56
N MET A 65 6.86 8.50 5.63
CA MET A 65 6.09 7.95 6.74
C MET A 65 5.37 9.03 7.56
N PHE A 66 5.96 10.21 7.75
CA PHE A 66 5.26 11.35 8.36
C PHE A 66 4.02 11.75 7.56
N LEU A 67 4.15 11.84 6.23
CA LEU A 67 3.02 12.13 5.34
C LEU A 67 1.93 11.05 5.44
N ILE A 68 2.30 9.78 5.44
CA ILE A 68 1.35 8.67 5.58
C ILE A 68 0.59 8.75 6.91
N LYS A 69 1.28 9.02 8.03
CA LYS A 69 0.63 9.24 9.33
C LYS A 69 -0.36 10.41 9.28
N SER A 70 0.02 11.50 8.62
CA SER A 70 -0.87 12.65 8.43
C SER A 70 -2.09 12.29 7.58
N LEU A 71 -1.93 11.48 6.54
CA LEU A 71 -3.04 11.01 5.70
C LEU A 71 -4.02 10.13 6.48
N ILE A 72 -3.52 9.16 7.25
CA ILE A 72 -4.35 8.28 8.10
C ILE A 72 -5.21 9.10 9.06
N LYS A 73 -4.61 10.10 9.72
CA LYS A 73 -5.32 10.92 10.72
C LYS A 73 -6.38 11.84 10.12
N ASN A 74 -6.12 12.36 8.92
CA ASN A 74 -6.90 13.45 8.36
C ASN A 74 -7.86 12.99 7.24
N THR A 75 -7.69 11.79 6.68
CA THR A 75 -8.48 11.31 5.54
C THR A 75 -9.40 10.17 5.96
N LYS A 76 -10.69 10.28 5.67
CA LYS A 76 -11.66 9.19 5.88
C LYS A 76 -11.53 8.17 4.75
N ALA A 77 -10.58 7.24 4.91
CA ALA A 77 -10.33 6.17 3.95
C ALA A 77 -9.92 4.88 4.68
N LEU A 78 -10.14 3.74 4.01
CA LEU A 78 -9.53 2.47 4.38
C LEU A 78 -8.10 2.44 3.82
N PHE A 79 -7.11 2.36 4.71
CA PHE A 79 -5.70 2.24 4.32
C PHE A 79 -5.28 0.78 4.33
N VAL A 80 -4.71 0.33 3.22
CA VAL A 80 -4.12 -1.01 3.08
C VAL A 80 -2.64 -0.86 2.79
N PHE A 81 -1.82 -1.47 3.63
CA PHE A 81 -0.36 -1.43 3.51
C PHE A 81 0.16 -2.83 3.23
N CYS A 82 0.90 -2.97 2.14
CA CYS A 82 1.60 -4.21 1.81
C CYS A 82 3.09 -4.01 2.10
N PHE A 83 3.67 -4.93 2.86
CA PHE A 83 5.10 -4.89 3.15
C PHE A 83 5.70 -6.25 3.43
N ARG A 84 7.03 -6.29 3.31
CA ARG A 84 7.85 -7.45 3.68
C ARG A 84 8.33 -7.30 5.11
N VAL A 85 8.10 -8.34 5.92
CA VAL A 85 8.69 -8.43 7.26
C VAL A 85 10.13 -8.90 7.10
N ASP A 86 11.09 -8.00 7.27
CA ASP A 86 12.50 -8.34 7.21
C ASP A 86 13.02 -8.75 8.60
N ILE A 87 13.92 -9.74 8.67
CA ILE A 87 14.38 -10.38 9.91
C ILE A 87 15.12 -9.39 10.82
N SER A 88 15.67 -8.33 10.24
CA SER A 88 16.43 -7.33 10.98
C SER A 88 15.58 -6.43 11.88
N ASN A 89 14.24 -6.45 11.78
CA ASN A 89 13.30 -5.69 12.61
C ASN A 89 13.59 -4.16 12.67
N ARG A 90 14.37 -3.64 11.70
CA ARG A 90 14.85 -2.26 11.61
C ARG A 90 14.06 -1.39 10.62
N ASN A 91 12.95 -1.89 10.09
CA ASN A 91 12.10 -1.08 9.21
C ASN A 91 11.22 -0.15 10.06
N ILE A 92 11.66 1.10 10.13
CA ILE A 92 10.92 2.22 10.71
C ILE A 92 9.46 2.26 10.19
N PRO A 93 9.17 2.05 8.89
CA PRO A 93 7.78 1.99 8.39
C PRO A 93 6.89 0.97 9.10
N ILE A 94 7.43 -0.21 9.41
CA ILE A 94 6.70 -1.30 10.07
C ILE A 94 6.50 -1.00 11.55
N GLN A 95 7.50 -0.39 12.21
CA GLN A 95 7.37 0.04 13.60
C GLN A 95 6.29 1.11 13.76
N LEU A 96 6.24 2.07 12.83
CA LEU A 96 5.24 3.14 12.84
C LEU A 96 3.81 2.62 12.60
N LEU A 97 3.63 1.61 11.74
CA LEU A 97 2.34 0.93 11.59
C LEU A 97 1.97 0.12 12.83
N ARG A 98 2.94 -0.52 13.47
CA ARG A 98 2.73 -1.25 14.74
C ARG A 98 2.32 -0.32 15.88
N GLU A 99 2.95 0.84 16.02
CA GLU A 99 2.54 1.85 17.00
C GLU A 99 1.07 2.25 16.80
N GLU A 100 0.64 2.43 15.56
CA GLU A 100 -0.77 2.80 15.29
C GLU A 100 -1.72 1.64 15.63
N VAL A 101 -1.33 0.39 15.36
CA VAL A 101 -2.08 -0.81 15.76
C VAL A 101 -2.21 -0.91 17.29
N GLU A 102 -1.11 -0.68 18.01
CA GLU A 102 -1.11 -0.73 19.49
C GLU A 102 -1.97 0.39 20.10
N ASN A 103 -1.99 1.57 19.48
CA ASN A 103 -2.78 2.70 19.94
C ASN A 103 -4.25 2.64 19.50
N THR A 104 -4.57 1.89 18.42
CA THR A 104 -5.92 1.79 17.84
C THR A 104 -6.26 0.36 17.38
N PRO A 105 -6.27 -0.63 18.28
CA PRO A 105 -6.44 -2.04 17.90
C PRO A 105 -7.83 -2.34 17.31
N GLU A 106 -8.84 -1.53 17.62
CA GLU A 106 -10.22 -1.69 17.10
C GLU A 106 -10.34 -1.33 15.61
N TYR A 107 -9.42 -0.52 15.08
CA TYR A 107 -9.47 0.01 13.72
C TYR A 107 -8.36 -0.53 12.82
N THR A 108 -7.58 -1.49 13.31
CA THR A 108 -6.41 -2.02 12.61
C THR A 108 -6.46 -3.54 12.49
N CYS A 109 -5.97 -4.05 11.36
CA CYS A 109 -5.92 -5.48 11.09
C CYS A 109 -4.57 -5.83 10.46
N PHE A 110 -3.93 -6.89 10.96
CA PHE A 110 -2.69 -7.41 10.38
C PHE A 110 -2.94 -8.78 9.76
N ILE A 111 -2.68 -8.90 8.46
CA ILE A 111 -2.82 -10.15 7.72
C ILE A 111 -1.42 -10.64 7.37
N SER A 112 -1.01 -11.73 8.02
CA SER A 112 0.25 -12.40 7.70
C SER A 112 0.04 -13.36 6.53
N LEU A 113 0.57 -13.00 5.37
CA LEU A 113 0.52 -13.83 4.17
C LEU A 113 1.63 -14.88 4.22
N LYS A 114 1.25 -16.14 4.00
CA LYS A 114 2.17 -17.27 3.84
C LYS A 114 2.24 -17.64 2.35
N GLY A 115 3.25 -18.43 1.98
CA GLY A 115 3.22 -19.11 0.69
C GLY A 115 1.98 -19.99 0.57
N LEU A 116 1.51 -20.18 -0.65
CA LEU A 116 0.41 -21.07 -1.01
C LEU A 116 0.71 -22.48 -0.51
N SER A 117 -0.31 -23.15 0.04
CA SER A 117 -0.21 -24.55 0.39
C SER A 117 -0.08 -25.42 -0.86
N LEU A 118 0.26 -26.71 -0.70
CA LEU A 118 0.28 -27.64 -1.83
C LEU A 118 -1.09 -27.74 -2.52
N GLU A 119 -2.17 -27.72 -1.74
CA GLU A 119 -3.55 -27.76 -2.24
C GLU A 119 -3.87 -26.49 -3.03
N ASP A 120 -3.49 -25.31 -2.52
CA ASP A 120 -3.66 -24.04 -3.24
C ASP A 120 -2.84 -24.01 -4.55
N VAL A 121 -1.61 -24.55 -4.54
CA VAL A 121 -0.79 -24.67 -5.76
C VAL A 121 -1.45 -25.61 -6.76
N GLN A 122 -2.01 -26.72 -6.29
CA GLN A 122 -2.74 -27.66 -7.12
C GLN A 122 -3.95 -26.95 -7.76
N ASP A 123 -4.84 -26.35 -6.97
CA ASP A 123 -6.03 -25.68 -7.50
C ASP A 123 -5.67 -24.55 -8.48
N LEU A 124 -4.70 -23.70 -8.12
CA LEU A 124 -4.23 -22.62 -9.00
C LEU A 124 -3.68 -23.15 -10.33
N THR A 125 -2.87 -24.22 -10.29
CA THR A 125 -2.28 -24.82 -11.49
C THR A 125 -3.34 -25.51 -12.34
N ALA A 126 -4.34 -26.15 -11.73
CA ALA A 126 -5.43 -26.81 -12.44
C ALA A 126 -6.27 -25.80 -13.21
N ASP A 127 -6.60 -24.67 -12.56
CA ASP A 127 -7.34 -23.57 -13.14
C ASP A 127 -6.56 -22.95 -14.32
N MET A 128 -5.25 -22.70 -14.16
CA MET A 128 -4.40 -22.20 -15.25
C MET A 128 -4.33 -23.16 -16.45
N MET A 129 -4.34 -24.46 -16.21
CA MET A 129 -4.24 -25.50 -17.23
C MET A 129 -5.61 -25.95 -17.79
N GLY A 130 -6.72 -25.45 -17.23
CA GLY A 130 -8.08 -25.82 -17.64
C GLY A 130 -8.41 -27.30 -17.40
N CYS A 131 -7.85 -27.90 -16.35
CA CYS A 131 -8.01 -29.32 -16.04
C CYS A 131 -8.47 -29.53 -14.60
N LYS A 132 -8.71 -30.79 -14.20
CA LYS A 132 -9.13 -31.10 -12.82
C LYS A 132 -7.90 -31.19 -11.92
N ALA A 133 -8.01 -30.67 -10.68
CA ALA A 133 -6.96 -30.74 -9.67
C ALA A 133 -6.33 -32.14 -9.52
N ASN A 134 -7.15 -33.20 -9.53
CA ASN A 134 -6.68 -34.58 -9.42
C ASN A 134 -5.79 -35.08 -10.58
N THR A 135 -5.70 -34.35 -11.70
CA THR A 135 -4.86 -34.72 -12.86
C THR A 135 -3.46 -34.11 -12.84
N ILE A 136 -3.20 -33.17 -11.93
CA ILE A 136 -1.96 -32.39 -11.86
C ILE A 136 -1.26 -32.51 -10.51
N GLU A 137 -1.63 -33.46 -9.67
CA GLU A 137 -1.07 -33.65 -8.33
C GLU A 137 0.47 -33.75 -8.34
N ASP A 138 1.02 -34.58 -9.24
CA ASP A 138 2.46 -34.73 -9.40
C ASP A 138 3.16 -33.43 -9.85
N LEU A 139 2.51 -32.67 -10.73
CA LEU A 139 3.03 -31.38 -11.18
C LEU A 139 2.98 -30.34 -10.05
N ALA A 140 1.87 -30.26 -9.33
CA ALA A 140 1.68 -29.38 -8.19
C ALA A 140 2.71 -29.66 -7.09
N LEU A 141 3.02 -30.94 -6.83
CA LEU A 141 4.09 -31.35 -5.92
C LEU A 141 5.45 -30.80 -6.35
N VAL A 142 5.81 -30.96 -7.63
CA VAL A 142 7.08 -30.45 -8.17
C VAL A 142 7.13 -28.92 -8.09
N LEU A 143 6.07 -28.23 -8.50
CA LEU A 143 5.97 -26.77 -8.47
C LEU A 143 6.10 -26.25 -7.04
N HIS A 144 5.26 -26.74 -6.12
CA HIS A 144 5.32 -26.35 -4.71
C HIS A 144 6.70 -26.64 -4.09
N SER A 145 7.34 -27.76 -4.45
CA SER A 145 8.70 -28.07 -3.95
C SER A 145 9.75 -27.05 -4.37
N LYS A 146 9.63 -26.50 -5.60
CA LYS A 146 10.56 -25.53 -6.20
C LYS A 146 10.26 -24.10 -5.77
N THR A 147 9.00 -23.71 -5.73
CA THR A 147 8.58 -22.33 -5.43
C THR A 147 8.36 -22.09 -3.95
N LYS A 148 8.25 -23.17 -3.15
CA LYS A 148 7.84 -23.12 -1.74
C LYS A 148 6.50 -22.39 -1.54
N GLY A 149 5.58 -22.56 -2.51
CA GLY A 149 4.27 -21.91 -2.49
C GLY A 149 4.30 -20.44 -2.88
N ASN A 150 5.41 -19.91 -3.41
CA ASN A 150 5.45 -18.52 -3.87
C ASN A 150 4.70 -18.39 -5.21
N PRO A 151 3.57 -17.66 -5.27
CA PRO A 151 2.76 -17.55 -6.48
C PRO A 151 3.45 -16.83 -7.63
N LEU A 152 4.47 -16.00 -7.37
CA LEU A 152 5.21 -15.30 -8.42
C LEU A 152 6.01 -16.27 -9.32
N PHE A 153 6.34 -17.45 -8.81
CA PHE A 153 7.18 -18.44 -9.50
C PHE A 153 6.40 -19.67 -9.99
N LEU A 154 5.08 -19.67 -9.83
CA LEU A 154 4.19 -20.75 -10.32
C LEU A 154 3.87 -20.60 -11.80
#